data_AF-A0A6I7HHT4-F1
#
_entry.id   AF-A0A6I7HHT4-F1
#
_cell.length_a   1.000
_cell.length_b   1.000
_cell.length_c   1.000
_cell.angle_alpha   90.00
_cell.angle_beta   90.00
_cell.angle_gamma   90.00
#
_symmetry.space_group_name_H-M   'P 1'
#
loop_
_entity.id
_entity.type
_entity.pdbx_description
1 polymer ?
#
loop_
_entity_poly.entity_id
_entity_poly.type
_entity_poly.pdbx_seq_one_letter_code
_entity_poly.pdbx_strand_id
1 'polypeptide(L)'
;MTGHRLDLLTRREVATALFVFSLCAAGSMPMPARAQSPATTATWDGLKTDIFGNRTIEAAEGIVTIEAPARAEDAAIVPIDLHFENRSGEAAIKAVTLVIDENPSPVAATFTFGKDAGVTHLATRVRVDSYSYVRAIAETGDGKLYMTQAFVKASGGCGAPASKNQDEAMASLGKMKLRIFPTQSGGADLSKAADVQLMIRHPNNSGLQMDQITRYYIPAHFVHDLTISQGDRLILKMEGGISISEDPNFRFQFDARPGEEIKVEATDTEGQVFKGHWPLDPA
;
A
#
# COMPACT_ATOMS: atom_id res chain seq x y z
N MET A 1 80.80 5.05 -30.48
CA MET A 1 81.86 4.29 -29.79
C MET A 1 82.39 5.14 -28.65
N THR A 2 82.44 4.56 -27.44
CA THR A 2 83.22 4.95 -26.24
C THR A 2 83.02 6.37 -25.66
N GLY A 3 82.68 6.60 -24.38
CA GLY A 3 82.48 5.73 -23.23
C GLY A 3 82.43 6.53 -21.90
N HIS A 4 82.13 5.80 -20.81
CA HIS A 4 82.39 6.04 -19.37
C HIS A 4 81.65 7.10 -18.50
N ARG A 5 80.83 6.57 -17.55
CA ARG A 5 80.90 6.61 -16.04
C ARG A 5 81.62 7.80 -15.37
N LEU A 6 81.32 8.31 -14.16
CA LEU A 6 80.47 7.99 -12.99
C LEU A 6 80.54 9.21 -12.02
N ASP A 7 79.56 9.32 -11.11
CA ASP A 7 79.58 9.91 -9.76
C ASP A 7 80.07 11.34 -9.50
N LEU A 8 79.26 12.12 -8.78
CA LEU A 8 79.49 12.38 -7.34
C LEU A 8 78.40 13.28 -6.73
N LEU A 9 77.96 12.85 -5.55
CA LEU A 9 77.03 13.53 -4.66
C LEU A 9 77.49 14.95 -4.29
N THR A 10 76.54 15.89 -4.26
CA THR A 10 76.64 17.09 -3.41
C THR A 10 75.36 17.24 -2.58
N ARG A 11 75.53 17.09 -1.27
CA ARG A 11 74.55 17.49 -0.24
C ARG A 11 74.39 19.01 -0.29
N ARG A 12 73.16 19.51 -0.31
CA ARG A 12 72.83 20.86 0.19
C ARG A 12 71.58 20.77 1.06
N GLU A 13 71.78 21.19 2.29
CA GLU A 13 70.77 21.49 3.30
C GLU A 13 69.86 22.64 2.81
N VAL A 14 68.67 22.79 3.41
CA VAL A 14 68.22 24.02 4.12
C VAL A 14 66.68 24.12 4.17
N ALA A 15 66.22 24.50 5.37
CA ALA A 15 65.00 25.24 5.73
C ALA A 15 63.66 24.51 5.83
N THR A 16 63.35 24.15 7.08
CA THR A 16 62.02 24.00 7.64
C THR A 16 61.20 25.29 7.51
N ALA A 17 60.09 25.26 6.78
CA ALA A 17 59.10 26.33 6.75
C ALA A 17 57.86 25.92 7.56
N LEU A 18 57.56 26.66 8.63
CA LEU A 18 56.32 26.55 9.41
C LEU A 18 55.17 27.16 8.61
N PHE A 19 54.17 26.34 8.27
CA PHE A 19 52.90 26.77 7.68
C PHE A 19 51.85 26.93 8.79
N VAL A 20 51.36 28.14 9.00
CA VAL A 20 50.21 28.42 9.88
C VAL A 20 48.93 28.13 9.09
N PHE A 21 48.22 27.06 9.45
CA PHE A 21 46.92 26.71 8.87
C PHE A 21 45.82 27.50 9.60
N SER A 22 45.19 28.46 8.93
CA SER A 22 44.02 29.18 9.44
C SER A 22 42.76 28.37 9.10
N LEU A 23 42.11 27.82 10.13
CA LEU A 23 40.94 26.97 10.03
C LEU A 23 39.67 27.85 9.91
N CYS A 24 39.15 28.02 8.68
CA CYS A 24 37.82 28.59 8.47
C CYS A 24 36.76 27.52 8.76
N ALA A 25 36.14 27.58 9.94
CA ALA A 25 34.97 26.77 10.27
C ALA A 25 33.72 27.39 9.61
N ALA A 26 33.41 26.96 8.38
CA ALA A 26 32.12 27.25 7.77
C ALA A 26 31.04 26.37 8.42
N GLY A 27 30.19 26.97 9.23
CA GLY A 27 29.05 26.28 9.84
C GLY A 27 28.05 25.86 8.77
N SER A 28 27.89 24.55 8.57
CA SER A 28 26.81 23.97 7.77
C SER A 28 25.49 24.17 8.52
N MET A 29 24.73 25.22 8.17
CA MET A 29 23.34 25.31 8.60
C MET A 29 22.55 24.19 7.91
N PRO A 30 21.83 23.32 8.64
CA PRO A 30 20.95 22.34 8.03
C PRO A 30 19.84 23.10 7.28
N MET A 31 19.79 22.97 5.97
CA MET A 31 18.65 23.45 5.21
C MET A 31 17.41 22.63 5.62
N PRO A 32 16.26 23.27 5.89
CA PRO A 32 15.03 22.54 6.10
C PRO A 32 14.73 21.74 4.82
N ALA A 33 14.50 20.44 4.96
CA ALA A 33 14.05 19.59 3.87
C ALA A 33 12.72 20.15 3.37
N ARG A 34 12.73 20.75 2.18
CA ARG A 34 11.50 21.19 1.52
C ARG A 34 10.72 19.93 1.13
N ALA A 35 9.53 19.76 1.69
CA ALA A 35 8.60 18.72 1.27
C ALA A 35 8.48 18.78 -0.25
N GLN A 36 8.96 17.74 -0.94
CA GLN A 36 8.84 17.63 -2.39
C GLN A 36 7.38 17.34 -2.69
N SER A 37 6.76 18.15 -3.56
CA SER A 37 5.46 17.83 -4.11
C SER A 37 5.51 16.42 -4.71
N PRO A 38 4.49 15.57 -4.49
CA PRO A 38 4.48 14.24 -5.06
C PRO A 38 4.71 14.29 -6.57
N ALA A 39 5.59 13.43 -7.10
CA ALA A 39 5.77 13.28 -8.54
C ALA A 39 4.43 13.04 -9.24
N THR A 40 4.16 13.80 -10.31
CA THR A 40 2.99 13.64 -11.18
C THR A 40 3.40 13.01 -12.51
N THR A 41 2.46 12.33 -13.16
CA THR A 41 2.60 11.71 -14.49
C THR A 41 1.48 12.21 -15.40
N ALA A 42 1.67 12.17 -16.72
CA ALA A 42 0.60 12.54 -17.67
C ALA A 42 -0.66 11.67 -17.48
N THR A 43 -0.47 10.38 -17.18
CA THR A 43 -1.54 9.44 -16.87
C THR A 43 -2.32 9.89 -15.62
N TRP A 44 -1.62 10.19 -14.53
CA TRP A 44 -2.27 10.67 -13.29
C TRP A 44 -3.01 11.99 -13.50
N ASP A 45 -2.46 12.91 -14.29
CA ASP A 45 -3.10 14.18 -14.58
C ASP A 45 -4.47 14.01 -15.28
N GLY A 46 -4.63 12.96 -16.09
CA GLY A 46 -5.94 12.57 -16.64
C GLY A 46 -6.84 11.89 -15.60
N LEU A 47 -6.30 10.89 -14.88
CA LEU A 47 -7.08 10.07 -13.94
C LEU A 47 -7.64 10.87 -12.75
N LYS A 48 -6.88 11.82 -12.20
CA LYS A 48 -7.26 12.52 -10.97
C LYS A 48 -8.58 13.26 -11.09
N THR A 49 -8.84 13.85 -12.27
CA THR A 49 -10.09 14.59 -12.52
C THR A 49 -11.26 13.65 -12.74
N ASP A 50 -11.05 12.51 -13.39
CA ASP A 50 -12.09 11.50 -13.58
C ASP A 50 -12.51 10.86 -12.24
N ILE A 51 -11.56 10.65 -11.32
CA ILE A 51 -11.80 9.97 -10.05
C ILE A 51 -12.28 10.96 -8.96
N PHE A 52 -11.66 12.14 -8.85
CA PHE A 52 -11.90 13.09 -7.75
C PHE A 52 -12.50 14.43 -8.18
N GLY A 53 -12.78 14.63 -9.47
CA GLY A 53 -13.25 15.90 -10.01
C GLY A 53 -12.20 17.01 -9.87
N ASN A 54 -12.66 18.23 -9.57
CA ASN A 54 -11.79 19.39 -9.39
C ASN A 54 -11.33 19.58 -7.93
N ARG A 55 -11.44 18.56 -7.09
CA ARG A 55 -11.03 18.65 -5.68
C ARG A 55 -9.51 18.78 -5.59
N THR A 56 -9.06 19.68 -4.71
CA THR A 56 -7.63 19.80 -4.40
C THR A 56 -7.14 18.57 -3.67
N ILE A 57 -6.03 18.00 -4.15
CA ILE A 57 -5.33 16.89 -3.52
C ILE A 57 -4.01 17.43 -2.97
N GLU A 58 -3.89 17.44 -1.64
CA GLU A 58 -2.71 17.89 -0.93
C GLU A 58 -1.69 16.75 -0.78
N ALA A 59 -0.43 17.09 -0.52
CA ALA A 59 0.55 16.09 -0.11
C ALA A 59 0.17 15.50 1.24
N ALA A 60 0.36 14.20 1.44
CA ALA A 60 -0.10 13.55 2.67
C ALA A 60 0.63 13.98 3.94
N GLU A 61 1.88 14.43 3.86
CA GLU A 61 2.66 14.95 5.01
C GLU A 61 2.60 14.07 6.29
N GLY A 62 2.52 12.74 6.13
CA GLY A 62 2.44 11.78 7.24
C GLY A 62 1.01 11.41 7.69
N ILE A 63 -0.02 12.09 7.17
CA ILE A 63 -1.45 11.77 7.42
C ILE A 63 -1.77 10.36 6.90
N VAL A 64 -1.24 10.04 5.73
CA VAL A 64 -1.24 8.68 5.16
C VAL A 64 0.15 8.39 4.59
N THR A 65 0.68 7.20 4.87
CA THR A 65 1.89 6.68 4.23
C THR A 65 1.56 5.39 3.48
N ILE A 66 2.37 5.09 2.47
CA ILE A 66 2.27 3.87 1.69
C ILE A 66 3.62 3.19 1.63
N GLU A 67 3.63 1.90 1.92
CA GLU A 67 4.76 1.02 1.68
C GLU A 67 4.39 0.01 0.60
N ALA A 68 5.28 -0.14 -0.37
CA ALA A 68 5.17 -1.11 -1.44
C ALA A 68 6.59 -1.51 -1.89
N PRO A 69 6.80 -2.72 -2.41
CA PRO A 69 8.11 -3.13 -2.89
C PRO A 69 8.51 -2.31 -4.13
N ALA A 70 9.76 -1.83 -4.17
CA ALA A 70 10.28 -1.10 -5.33
C ALA A 70 10.28 -1.95 -6.62
N ARG A 71 10.37 -3.27 -6.47
CA ARG A 71 10.19 -4.28 -7.52
C ARG A 71 9.40 -5.44 -6.93
N ALA A 72 8.30 -5.81 -7.57
CA ALA A 72 7.53 -6.97 -7.11
C ALA A 72 8.18 -8.26 -7.62
N GLU A 73 8.27 -9.26 -6.74
CA GLU A 73 8.63 -10.63 -7.11
C GLU A 73 7.54 -11.28 -7.97
N ASP A 74 6.28 -10.99 -7.64
CA ASP A 74 5.10 -11.43 -8.39
C ASP A 74 4.14 -10.24 -8.56
N ALA A 75 3.90 -9.88 -9.83
CA ALA A 75 3.04 -8.77 -10.20
C ALA A 75 1.54 -9.03 -9.92
N ALA A 76 1.14 -10.30 -9.73
CA ALA A 76 -0.24 -10.67 -9.42
C ALA A 76 -0.60 -10.47 -7.94
N ILE A 77 0.39 -10.34 -7.05
CA ILE A 77 0.22 -10.31 -5.58
C ILE A 77 1.14 -9.28 -4.92
N VAL A 78 1.16 -8.05 -5.42
CA VAL A 78 1.97 -6.97 -4.86
C VAL A 78 1.41 -6.54 -3.52
N PRO A 79 2.15 -6.66 -2.39
CA PRO A 79 1.69 -6.18 -1.10
C PRO A 79 1.72 -4.65 -1.07
N ILE A 80 0.62 -4.06 -0.60
CA ILE A 80 0.48 -2.63 -0.33
C ILE A 80 0.12 -2.47 1.13
N ASP A 81 0.88 -1.67 1.84
CA ASP A 81 0.69 -1.38 3.26
C ASP A 81 0.44 0.11 3.45
N LEU A 82 -0.66 0.47 4.12
CA LEU A 82 -1.05 1.84 4.39
C LEU A 82 -1.08 2.07 5.90
N HIS A 83 -0.45 3.15 6.34
CA HIS A 83 -0.58 3.64 7.71
C HIS A 83 -1.27 5.00 7.71
N PHE A 84 -2.12 5.21 8.70
CA PHE A 84 -2.87 6.45 8.88
C PHE A 84 -2.54 7.07 10.23
N GLU A 85 -2.38 8.39 10.24
CA GLU A 85 -2.30 9.14 11.48
C GLU A 85 -3.61 8.98 12.27
N ASN A 86 -3.51 8.70 13.58
CA ASN A 86 -4.68 8.57 14.44
C ASN A 86 -5.31 9.96 14.68
N ARG A 87 -6.29 10.30 13.85
CA ARG A 87 -7.05 11.56 13.88
C ARG A 87 -8.50 11.32 14.23
N SER A 88 -9.14 12.31 14.85
CA SER A 88 -10.54 12.26 15.28
C SER A 88 -11.33 13.48 14.78
N GLY A 89 -12.67 13.40 14.89
CA GLY A 89 -13.57 14.46 14.44
C GLY A 89 -13.53 14.68 12.93
N GLU A 90 -13.61 15.93 12.49
CA GLU A 90 -13.60 16.29 11.07
C GLU A 90 -12.27 15.98 10.37
N ALA A 91 -11.17 15.90 11.12
CA ALA A 91 -9.85 15.55 10.60
C ALA A 91 -9.63 14.02 10.50
N ALA A 92 -10.55 13.20 11.03
CA ALA A 92 -10.47 11.76 10.92
C ALA A 92 -10.51 11.32 9.45
N ILE A 93 -9.72 10.30 9.10
CA ILE A 93 -9.77 9.70 7.78
C ILE A 93 -11.05 8.88 7.69
N LYS A 94 -11.93 9.24 6.74
CA LYS A 94 -13.19 8.53 6.50
C LYS A 94 -13.09 7.55 5.33
N ALA A 95 -12.16 7.76 4.41
CA ALA A 95 -11.96 6.86 3.29
C ALA A 95 -10.52 6.90 2.75
N VAL A 96 -10.11 5.85 2.04
CA VAL A 96 -8.90 5.83 1.22
C VAL A 96 -9.18 5.16 -0.11
N THR A 97 -8.75 5.77 -1.21
CA THR A 97 -8.83 5.20 -2.56
C THR A 97 -7.44 4.80 -3.01
N LEU A 98 -7.26 3.53 -3.36
CA LEU A 98 -6.06 2.99 -4.00
C LEU A 98 -6.18 3.11 -5.53
N VAL A 99 -5.22 3.81 -6.14
CA VAL A 99 -5.15 4.01 -7.59
C VAL A 99 -3.82 3.47 -8.11
N ILE A 100 -3.84 2.76 -9.23
CA ILE A 100 -2.65 2.23 -9.90
C ILE A 100 -2.66 2.80 -11.32
N ASP A 101 -1.76 3.74 -11.60
CA ASP A 101 -1.86 4.64 -12.77
C ASP A 101 -2.01 3.88 -14.11
N GLU A 102 -1.24 2.80 -14.28
CA GLU A 102 -1.16 2.07 -15.56
C GLU A 102 -1.87 0.70 -15.51
N ASN A 103 -2.79 0.50 -14.56
CA ASN A 103 -3.65 -0.67 -14.58
C ASN A 103 -4.85 -0.45 -15.53
N PRO A 104 -5.35 -1.50 -16.20
CA PRO A 104 -6.55 -1.42 -17.04
C PRO A 104 -7.80 -0.91 -16.29
N SER A 105 -7.86 -1.15 -14.98
CA SER A 105 -8.78 -0.49 -14.04
C SER A 105 -7.94 0.27 -13.01
N PRO A 106 -7.80 1.61 -13.13
CA PRO A 106 -6.91 2.39 -12.28
C PRO A 106 -7.33 2.40 -10.82
N VAL A 107 -8.63 2.55 -10.52
CA VAL A 107 -9.13 2.42 -9.15
C VAL A 107 -9.11 0.95 -8.77
N ALA A 108 -8.23 0.59 -7.85
CA ALA A 108 -8.08 -0.78 -7.37
C ALA A 108 -9.12 -1.11 -6.29
N ALA A 109 -9.30 -0.19 -5.33
CA ALA A 109 -10.34 -0.24 -4.33
C ALA A 109 -10.50 1.10 -3.62
N THR A 110 -11.71 1.37 -3.13
CA THR A 110 -12.01 2.43 -2.17
C THR A 110 -12.44 1.79 -0.86
N PHE A 111 -11.75 2.14 0.23
CA PHE A 111 -12.09 1.71 1.58
C PHE A 111 -12.74 2.88 2.31
N THR A 112 -13.92 2.68 2.88
CA THR A 112 -14.61 3.64 3.76
C THR A 112 -14.52 3.14 5.19
N PHE A 113 -14.10 3.99 6.12
CA PHE A 113 -13.94 3.65 7.53
C PHE A 113 -15.16 4.06 8.35
N GLY A 114 -15.49 3.27 9.36
CA GLY A 114 -16.48 3.65 10.36
C GLY A 114 -16.00 4.85 11.17
N LYS A 115 -16.91 5.79 11.47
CA LYS A 115 -16.60 7.05 12.19
C LYS A 115 -15.80 6.90 13.49
N ASP A 116 -16.03 5.79 14.21
CA ASP A 116 -15.43 5.50 15.51
C ASP A 116 -14.58 4.22 15.44
N ALA A 117 -14.15 3.80 14.24
CA ALA A 117 -13.41 2.57 14.04
C ALA A 117 -11.94 2.69 14.42
N GLY A 118 -11.35 3.91 14.35
CA GLY A 118 -9.95 4.14 14.70
C GLY A 118 -8.97 3.35 13.83
N VAL A 119 -9.22 3.28 12.52
CA VAL A 119 -8.36 2.51 11.61
C VAL A 119 -7.04 3.23 11.38
N THR A 120 -5.93 2.64 11.83
CA THR A 120 -4.58 3.22 11.73
C THR A 120 -3.66 2.45 10.78
N HIS A 121 -4.10 1.28 10.33
CA HIS A 121 -3.35 0.41 9.42
C HIS A 121 -4.31 -0.33 8.49
N LEU A 122 -3.95 -0.44 7.21
CA LEU A 122 -4.64 -1.25 6.22
C LEU A 122 -3.62 -1.77 5.20
N ALA A 123 -3.50 -3.09 5.10
CA ALA A 123 -2.69 -3.76 4.10
C ALA A 123 -3.53 -4.70 3.24
N THR A 124 -3.21 -4.77 1.96
CA THR A 124 -3.83 -5.69 1.01
C THR A 124 -2.84 -6.11 -0.08
N ARG A 125 -3.30 -6.93 -1.03
CA ARG A 125 -2.50 -7.35 -2.19
C ARG A 125 -3.23 -6.96 -3.47
N VAL A 126 -2.49 -6.37 -4.39
CA VAL A 126 -3.00 -5.90 -5.67
C VAL A 126 -2.24 -6.51 -6.84
N ARG A 127 -2.90 -6.56 -7.99
CA ARG A 127 -2.31 -6.85 -9.29
C ARG A 127 -1.76 -5.54 -9.85
N VAL A 128 -0.53 -5.55 -10.38
CA VAL A 128 0.09 -4.40 -11.06
C VAL A 128 0.46 -4.82 -12.48
N ASP A 129 -0.08 -4.12 -13.48
CA ASP A 129 0.07 -4.53 -14.88
C ASP A 129 1.28 -3.90 -15.59
N SER A 130 1.68 -2.71 -15.14
CA SER A 130 2.79 -1.95 -15.71
C SER A 130 3.55 -1.15 -14.64
N TYR A 131 4.81 -0.81 -14.95
CA TYR A 131 5.67 -0.01 -14.06
C TYR A 131 5.05 1.36 -13.86
N SER A 132 4.56 1.62 -12.65
CA SER A 132 3.73 2.78 -12.41
C SER A 132 3.71 3.15 -10.92
N TYR A 133 3.08 4.29 -10.63
CA TYR A 133 2.78 4.66 -9.25
C TYR A 133 1.54 3.91 -8.78
N VAL A 134 1.65 3.34 -7.58
CA VAL A 134 0.51 3.03 -6.72
C VAL A 134 0.31 4.22 -5.80
N ARG A 135 -0.88 4.80 -5.82
CA ARG A 135 -1.27 6.00 -5.07
C ARG A 135 -2.32 5.63 -4.05
N ALA A 136 -2.21 6.22 -2.86
CA ALA A 136 -3.26 6.19 -1.85
C ALA A 136 -3.73 7.63 -1.62
N ILE A 137 -5.02 7.86 -1.85
CA ILE A 137 -5.68 9.15 -1.63
C ILE A 137 -6.61 8.99 -0.45
N ALA A 138 -6.22 9.54 0.70
CA ALA A 138 -7.02 9.55 1.91
C ALA A 138 -7.95 10.77 1.90
N GLU A 139 -9.21 10.54 2.28
CA GLU A 139 -10.22 11.57 2.44
C GLU A 139 -10.58 11.73 3.92
N THR A 140 -10.56 12.96 4.42
CA THR A 140 -10.98 13.30 5.79
C THR A 140 -12.48 13.56 5.92
N GLY A 141 -12.97 13.63 7.16
CA GLY A 141 -14.36 13.98 7.49
C GLY A 141 -14.85 15.28 6.85
N ASP A 142 -14.00 16.32 6.84
CA ASP A 142 -14.25 17.62 6.17
C ASP A 142 -14.10 17.59 4.64
N GLY A 143 -13.74 16.44 4.06
CA GLY A 143 -13.63 16.25 2.62
C GLY A 143 -12.32 16.76 2.00
N LYS A 144 -11.26 16.96 2.77
CA LYS A 144 -9.93 17.19 2.18
C LYS A 144 -9.32 15.89 1.68
N LEU A 145 -8.49 15.99 0.64
CA LEU A 145 -7.81 14.85 0.03
C LEU A 145 -6.31 14.97 0.24
N TYR A 146 -5.69 13.87 0.66
CA TYR A 146 -4.27 13.75 0.94
C TYR A 146 -3.70 12.57 0.17
N MET A 147 -2.67 12.81 -0.65
CA MET A 147 -2.08 11.77 -1.48
C MET A 147 -0.65 11.42 -1.05
N THR A 148 -0.41 10.10 -1.02
CA THR A 148 0.92 9.50 -0.97
C THR A 148 1.04 8.48 -2.11
N GLN A 149 2.28 8.10 -2.46
CA GLN A 149 2.53 7.18 -3.58
C GLN A 149 3.81 6.38 -3.42
N ALA A 150 3.86 5.21 -4.05
CA ALA A 150 5.04 4.39 -4.23
C ALA A 150 5.18 3.97 -5.70
N PHE A 151 6.39 4.04 -6.26
CA PHE A 151 6.65 3.55 -7.61
C PHE A 151 7.00 2.06 -7.56
N VAL A 152 6.23 1.23 -8.27
CA VAL A 152 6.37 -0.23 -8.24
C VAL A 152 6.81 -0.74 -9.61
N LYS A 153 7.94 -1.45 -9.65
CA LYS A 153 8.41 -2.17 -10.86
C LYS A 153 7.80 -3.57 -10.90
N ALA A 154 6.62 -3.70 -11.51
CA ALA A 154 5.91 -4.95 -11.73
C ALA A 154 5.16 -4.91 -13.07
N SER A 155 4.98 -6.05 -13.75
CA SER A 155 4.24 -6.06 -15.02
C SER A 155 3.51 -7.38 -15.26
N GLY A 156 2.37 -7.31 -15.95
CA GLY A 156 1.55 -8.44 -16.36
C GLY A 156 0.69 -9.04 -15.25
N GLY A 157 0.58 -8.40 -14.08
CA GLY A 157 -0.17 -8.94 -12.93
C GLY A 157 -1.66 -9.15 -13.19
N CYS A 158 -2.27 -8.33 -14.06
CA CYS A 158 -3.68 -8.45 -14.39
C CYS A 158 -3.96 -9.62 -15.33
N GLY A 159 -3.05 -9.90 -16.27
CA GLY A 159 -3.14 -11.06 -17.19
C GLY A 159 -2.49 -12.35 -16.69
N ALA A 160 -1.82 -12.30 -15.52
CA ALA A 160 -1.13 -13.45 -14.94
C ALA A 160 -2.08 -14.64 -14.77
N PRO A 161 -1.69 -15.88 -15.17
CA PRO A 161 -2.57 -17.05 -15.12
C PRO A 161 -3.17 -17.27 -13.72
N ALA A 162 -4.44 -17.63 -13.67
CA ALA A 162 -5.12 -18.03 -12.44
C ALA A 162 -4.55 -19.35 -11.88
N SER A 163 -4.91 -19.69 -10.63
CA SER A 163 -4.54 -20.97 -10.00
C SER A 163 -4.76 -22.18 -10.91
N LYS A 164 -3.81 -23.12 -10.87
CA LYS A 164 -3.77 -24.33 -11.72
C LYS A 164 -4.93 -25.31 -11.48
N ASN A 165 -5.69 -25.13 -10.39
CA ASN A 165 -6.82 -25.99 -10.06
C ASN A 165 -8.08 -25.16 -9.81
N GLN A 166 -8.80 -24.83 -10.89
CA GLN A 166 -10.02 -24.03 -10.81
C GLN A 166 -11.16 -24.76 -10.10
N ASP A 167 -11.26 -26.08 -10.26
CA ASP A 167 -12.29 -26.87 -9.59
C ASP A 167 -12.16 -26.79 -8.06
N GLU A 168 -10.94 -26.90 -7.53
CA GLU A 168 -10.67 -26.71 -6.10
C GLU A 168 -10.86 -25.26 -5.64
N ALA A 169 -10.54 -24.28 -6.49
CA ALA A 169 -10.81 -22.86 -6.19
C ALA A 169 -12.32 -22.63 -6.02
N MET A 170 -13.13 -23.15 -6.94
CA MET A 170 -14.59 -23.05 -6.87
C MET A 170 -15.18 -23.86 -5.71
N ALA A 171 -14.65 -25.05 -5.39
CA ALA A 171 -15.07 -25.84 -4.24
C ALA A 171 -14.73 -25.18 -2.88
N SER A 172 -13.81 -24.21 -2.87
CA SER A 172 -13.45 -23.43 -1.69
C SER A 172 -13.99 -22.00 -1.70
N LEU A 173 -14.80 -21.64 -2.70
CA LEU A 173 -15.32 -20.29 -2.88
C LEU A 173 -16.01 -19.76 -1.63
N GLY A 174 -15.66 -18.53 -1.24
CA GLY A 174 -16.26 -17.86 -0.09
C GLY A 174 -15.78 -18.34 1.27
N LYS A 175 -14.96 -19.40 1.36
CA LYS A 175 -14.38 -19.81 2.65
C LYS A 175 -13.49 -18.70 3.19
N MET A 176 -13.80 -18.24 4.40
CA MET A 176 -13.07 -17.16 5.05
C MET A 176 -12.19 -17.67 6.19
N LYS A 177 -11.05 -17.02 6.38
CA LYS A 177 -10.19 -17.20 7.54
C LYS A 177 -9.86 -15.84 8.13
N LEU A 178 -10.17 -15.66 9.40
CA LEU A 178 -9.80 -14.48 10.18
C LEU A 178 -8.76 -14.87 11.23
N ARG A 179 -7.73 -14.04 11.38
CA ARG A 179 -6.69 -14.15 12.41
C ARG A 179 -6.61 -12.84 13.17
N ILE A 180 -6.50 -12.93 14.49
CA ILE A 180 -6.31 -11.78 15.38
C ILE A 180 -4.90 -11.88 15.95
N PHE A 181 -4.14 -10.79 15.85
CA PHE A 181 -2.79 -10.69 16.38
C PHE A 181 -2.80 -9.81 17.64
N PRO A 182 -2.03 -10.18 18.67
CA PRO A 182 -1.88 -9.34 19.85
C PRO A 182 -1.10 -8.07 19.51
N THR A 183 -1.72 -6.92 19.78
CA THR A 183 -1.16 -5.60 19.47
C THR A 183 -0.20 -5.19 20.58
N GLN A 184 1.07 -4.95 20.25
CA GLN A 184 2.04 -4.44 21.23
C GLN A 184 1.82 -2.93 21.43
N SER A 185 0.90 -2.58 22.33
CA SER A 185 0.68 -1.17 22.70
C SER A 185 1.62 -0.82 23.87
N GLY A 186 2.73 -0.15 23.56
CA GLY A 186 3.56 0.54 24.55
C GLY A 186 3.07 1.98 24.73
N GLY A 187 2.48 2.31 25.89
CA GLY A 187 2.09 3.67 26.25
C GLY A 187 0.67 3.79 26.81
N ALA A 188 0.51 4.66 27.81
CA ALA A 188 -0.54 4.61 28.84
C ALA A 188 -1.95 5.09 28.47
N ASP A 189 -2.28 5.35 27.20
CA ASP A 189 -3.65 5.71 26.81
C ASP A 189 -3.90 5.47 25.32
N LEU A 190 -4.29 4.24 24.97
CA LEU A 190 -4.75 3.85 23.63
C LEU A 190 -5.86 2.80 23.83
N SER A 191 -7.07 3.11 23.36
CA SER A 191 -8.13 2.12 23.14
C SER A 191 -7.53 0.85 22.54
N LYS A 192 -7.97 -0.34 22.99
CA LYS A 192 -7.35 -1.63 22.64
C LYS A 192 -7.36 -1.84 21.13
N ALA A 193 -6.35 -1.33 20.44
CA ALA A 193 -6.18 -1.55 19.01
C ALA A 193 -6.08 -3.06 18.82
N ALA A 194 -6.84 -3.63 17.89
CA ALA A 194 -6.72 -5.02 17.48
C ALA A 194 -6.12 -5.07 16.08
N ASP A 195 -5.18 -5.97 15.84
CA ASP A 195 -4.61 -6.24 14.52
C ASP A 195 -5.26 -7.51 13.95
N VAL A 196 -5.97 -7.38 12.85
CA VAL A 196 -6.79 -8.45 12.28
C VAL A 196 -6.39 -8.68 10.83
N GLN A 197 -6.30 -9.95 10.43
CA GLN A 197 -6.12 -10.35 9.05
C GLN A 197 -7.27 -11.26 8.60
N LEU A 198 -7.98 -10.82 7.56
CA LEU A 198 -9.00 -11.57 6.83
C LEU A 198 -8.42 -12.10 5.52
N MET A 199 -8.71 -13.35 5.21
CA MET A 199 -8.51 -13.94 3.88
C MET A 199 -9.81 -14.58 3.41
N ILE A 200 -10.16 -14.33 2.15
CA ILE A 200 -11.35 -14.88 1.50
C ILE A 200 -10.88 -15.74 0.33
N ARG A 201 -11.31 -16.99 0.27
CA ARG A 201 -11.05 -17.86 -0.88
C ARG A 201 -11.90 -17.40 -2.06
N HIS A 202 -11.26 -16.84 -3.08
CA HIS A 202 -11.94 -16.31 -4.26
C HIS A 202 -10.95 -16.18 -5.44
N PRO A 203 -11.32 -16.60 -6.67
CA PRO A 203 -10.40 -16.55 -7.82
C PRO A 203 -9.96 -15.13 -8.17
N ASN A 204 -10.85 -14.14 -7.99
CA ASN A 204 -10.58 -12.73 -8.31
C ASN A 204 -9.96 -12.60 -9.72
N ASN A 205 -10.66 -13.20 -10.69
CA ASN A 205 -10.33 -13.13 -12.10
C ASN A 205 -10.54 -11.70 -12.58
N SER A 206 -9.56 -11.15 -13.29
CA SER A 206 -9.57 -9.75 -13.74
C SER A 206 -10.33 -9.57 -15.05
N GLY A 207 -10.64 -10.66 -15.76
CA GLY A 207 -11.13 -10.62 -17.14
C GLY A 207 -10.02 -10.66 -18.20
N LEU A 208 -8.75 -10.55 -17.78
CA LEU A 208 -7.61 -10.39 -18.68
C LEU A 208 -6.71 -11.62 -18.73
N GLN A 209 -6.93 -12.59 -17.83
CA GLN A 209 -6.23 -13.86 -17.88
C GLN A 209 -6.66 -14.70 -19.08
N MET A 210 -5.70 -15.32 -19.75
CA MET A 210 -5.97 -16.29 -20.82
C MET A 210 -5.89 -17.71 -20.26
N ASP A 211 -6.95 -18.48 -20.48
CA ASP A 211 -6.96 -19.92 -20.24
C ASP A 211 -6.00 -20.61 -21.21
N GLN A 212 -5.02 -21.35 -20.67
CA GLN A 212 -3.97 -21.99 -21.46
C GLN A 212 -4.47 -23.19 -22.28
N ILE A 213 -5.61 -23.78 -21.89
CA ILE A 213 -6.25 -24.91 -22.55
C ILE A 213 -7.21 -24.39 -23.62
N THR A 214 -8.21 -23.61 -23.22
CA THR A 214 -9.29 -23.19 -24.12
C THR A 214 -8.89 -22.01 -25.02
N ARG A 215 -7.82 -21.28 -24.66
CA ARG A 215 -7.34 -20.06 -25.34
C ARG A 215 -8.34 -18.90 -25.33
N TYR A 216 -9.38 -18.96 -24.51
CA TYR A 216 -10.28 -17.84 -24.26
C TYR A 216 -9.83 -17.03 -23.04
N TYR A 217 -10.30 -15.79 -22.97
CA TYR A 217 -10.16 -14.98 -21.76
C TYR A 217 -11.11 -15.51 -20.69
N ILE A 218 -10.60 -15.61 -19.46
CA ILE A 218 -11.38 -15.97 -18.29
C ILE A 218 -12.22 -14.74 -17.93
N PRO A 219 -13.57 -14.85 -17.84
CA PRO A 219 -14.42 -13.73 -17.45
C PRO A 219 -14.01 -13.12 -16.11
N ALA A 220 -14.24 -11.81 -15.96
CA ALA A 220 -14.02 -11.13 -14.70
C ALA A 220 -14.97 -11.69 -13.63
N HIS A 221 -14.40 -12.16 -12.51
CA HIS A 221 -15.13 -12.72 -11.38
C HIS A 221 -14.36 -12.40 -10.11
N PHE A 222 -14.78 -11.37 -9.40
CA PHE A 222 -14.06 -10.84 -8.23
C PHE A 222 -15.00 -10.35 -7.14
N VAL A 223 -14.49 -10.31 -5.91
CA VAL A 223 -15.18 -9.67 -4.78
C VAL A 223 -15.19 -8.16 -5.01
N HIS A 224 -16.38 -7.57 -5.21
CA HIS A 224 -16.53 -6.13 -5.47
C HIS A 224 -17.00 -5.35 -4.25
N ASP A 225 -17.68 -5.99 -3.29
CA ASP A 225 -18.12 -5.37 -2.04
C ASP A 225 -17.64 -6.20 -0.85
N LEU A 226 -17.17 -5.53 0.20
CA LEU A 226 -16.82 -6.13 1.48
C LEU A 226 -17.24 -5.18 2.61
N THR A 227 -17.91 -5.70 3.62
CA THR A 227 -18.25 -4.97 4.84
C THR A 227 -17.70 -5.75 6.03
N ILE A 228 -16.94 -5.07 6.88
CA ILE A 228 -16.43 -5.60 8.14
C ILE A 228 -16.97 -4.72 9.27
N SER A 229 -17.67 -5.34 10.22
CA SER A 229 -18.20 -4.67 11.40
C SER A 229 -17.80 -5.40 12.67
N GLN A 230 -17.86 -4.70 13.80
CA GLN A 230 -17.83 -5.30 15.12
C GLN A 230 -19.19 -5.04 15.79
N GLY A 231 -19.91 -6.10 16.12
CA GLY A 231 -21.33 -5.97 16.47
C GLY A 231 -22.10 -5.29 15.34
N ASP A 232 -22.67 -4.11 15.62
CA ASP A 232 -23.36 -3.25 14.64
C ASP A 232 -22.52 -2.02 14.24
N ARG A 233 -21.30 -1.89 14.76
CA ARG A 233 -20.38 -0.81 14.42
C ARG A 233 -19.57 -1.16 13.18
N LEU A 234 -19.71 -0.38 12.12
CA LEU A 234 -18.84 -0.48 10.95
C LEU A 234 -17.38 -0.28 11.36
N ILE A 235 -16.49 -1.18 10.92
CA ILE A 235 -15.03 -0.98 10.97
C ILE A 235 -14.59 -0.39 9.62
N LEU A 236 -14.82 -1.14 8.54
CA LEU A 236 -14.54 -0.70 7.19
C LEU A 236 -15.49 -1.34 6.17
N LYS A 237 -15.73 -0.62 5.08
CA LYS A 237 -16.34 -1.12 3.84
C LYS A 237 -15.30 -0.99 2.73
N MET A 238 -15.26 -1.94 1.79
CA MET A 238 -14.47 -1.84 0.57
C MET A 238 -15.39 -1.99 -0.65
N GLU A 239 -15.16 -1.12 -1.62
CA GLU A 239 -15.64 -1.24 -3.00
C GLU A 239 -14.42 -1.48 -3.90
N GLY A 240 -14.36 -2.63 -4.56
CA GLY A 240 -13.16 -3.16 -5.18
C GLY A 240 -13.31 -3.41 -6.67
N GLY A 241 -12.19 -3.37 -7.39
CA GLY A 241 -12.12 -3.69 -8.80
C GLY A 241 -11.27 -4.93 -9.09
N ILE A 242 -11.03 -5.16 -10.39
CA ILE A 242 -10.24 -6.28 -10.92
C ILE A 242 -8.77 -6.30 -10.46
N SER A 243 -8.30 -5.22 -9.82
CA SER A 243 -6.92 -5.07 -9.34
C SER A 243 -6.70 -5.69 -7.97
N ILE A 244 -7.73 -6.11 -7.22
CA ILE A 244 -7.53 -6.90 -6.00
C ILE A 244 -7.10 -8.32 -6.38
N SER A 245 -6.01 -8.80 -5.77
CA SER A 245 -5.42 -10.11 -6.06
C SER A 245 -6.34 -11.30 -5.77
N GLU A 246 -6.00 -12.45 -6.34
CA GLU A 246 -6.54 -13.76 -5.96
C GLU A 246 -6.41 -14.01 -4.45
N ASP A 247 -7.39 -14.71 -3.88
CA ASP A 247 -7.57 -14.89 -2.45
C ASP A 247 -7.46 -13.55 -1.68
N PRO A 248 -8.42 -12.62 -1.85
CA PRO A 248 -8.37 -11.30 -1.26
C PRO A 248 -7.95 -11.35 0.22
N ASN A 249 -6.92 -10.57 0.54
CA ASN A 249 -6.34 -10.50 1.88
C ASN A 249 -6.37 -9.06 2.36
N PHE A 250 -6.90 -8.86 3.56
CA PHE A 250 -6.98 -7.56 4.20
C PHE A 250 -6.45 -7.70 5.62
N ARG A 251 -5.39 -6.95 5.95
CA ARG A 251 -4.92 -6.81 7.33
C ARG A 251 -5.15 -5.38 7.77
N PHE A 252 -5.66 -5.16 8.97
CA PHE A 252 -5.97 -3.82 9.44
C PHE A 252 -5.91 -3.75 10.96
N GLN A 253 -5.62 -2.55 11.45
CA GLN A 253 -5.72 -2.22 12.87
C GLN A 253 -6.90 -1.30 13.12
N PHE A 254 -7.60 -1.49 14.24
CA PHE A 254 -8.77 -0.69 14.61
C PHE A 254 -9.00 -0.69 16.13
N ASP A 255 -9.75 0.28 16.64
CA ASP A 255 -10.10 0.42 18.06
C ASP A 255 -11.16 -0.59 18.49
N ALA A 256 -10.76 -1.74 19.02
CA ALA A 256 -11.70 -2.83 19.29
C ALA A 256 -12.51 -2.63 20.59
N ARG A 257 -13.77 -3.09 20.55
CA ARG A 257 -14.69 -3.15 21.69
C ARG A 257 -14.72 -4.56 22.29
N PRO A 258 -14.33 -4.74 23.56
CA PRO A 258 -14.39 -6.05 24.20
C PRO A 258 -15.81 -6.64 24.17
N GLY A 259 -15.91 -7.95 23.94
CA GLY A 259 -17.19 -8.70 24.00
C GLY A 259 -18.06 -8.63 22.75
N GLU A 260 -17.67 -7.86 21.71
CA GLU A 260 -18.37 -7.83 20.42
C GLU A 260 -17.59 -8.62 19.35
N GLU A 261 -18.32 -9.46 18.60
CA GLU A 261 -17.76 -10.26 17.50
C GLU A 261 -17.49 -9.41 16.25
N ILE A 262 -16.48 -9.82 15.48
CA ILE A 262 -16.24 -9.31 14.13
C ILE A 262 -17.15 -10.05 13.16
N LYS A 263 -17.93 -9.31 12.37
CA LYS A 263 -18.76 -9.83 11.28
C LYS A 263 -18.19 -9.37 9.95
N VAL A 264 -18.19 -10.27 8.98
CA VAL A 264 -17.74 -10.02 7.61
C VAL A 264 -18.84 -10.43 6.64
N GLU A 265 -19.12 -9.57 5.67
CA GLU A 265 -19.97 -9.85 4.53
C GLU A 265 -19.27 -9.40 3.25
N ALA A 266 -19.14 -10.29 2.27
CA ALA A 266 -18.53 -10.01 0.98
C ALA A 266 -19.47 -10.41 -0.15
N THR A 267 -19.48 -9.64 -1.24
CA THR A 267 -20.29 -9.93 -2.45
C THR A 267 -19.38 -9.93 -3.68
N ASP A 268 -19.53 -10.96 -4.52
CA ASP A 268 -18.82 -11.05 -5.81
C ASP A 268 -19.66 -10.52 -6.99
N THR A 269 -19.00 -10.37 -8.14
CA THR A 269 -19.65 -9.85 -9.36
C THR A 269 -20.72 -10.76 -9.96
N GLU A 270 -20.88 -11.98 -9.45
CA GLU A 270 -21.95 -12.90 -9.82
C GLU A 270 -23.13 -12.83 -8.84
N GLY A 271 -23.06 -11.96 -7.83
CA GLY A 271 -24.09 -11.75 -6.82
C GLY A 271 -24.05 -12.76 -5.68
N GLN A 272 -22.99 -13.57 -5.56
CA GLN A 272 -22.84 -14.48 -4.43
C GLN A 272 -22.42 -13.71 -3.19
N VAL A 273 -23.08 -14.03 -2.07
CA VAL A 273 -22.84 -13.39 -0.78
C VAL A 273 -22.17 -14.38 0.17
N PHE A 274 -21.03 -14.00 0.72
CA PHE A 274 -20.24 -14.78 1.66
C PHE A 274 -20.23 -14.09 3.02
N LYS A 275 -20.51 -14.84 4.09
CA LYS A 275 -20.58 -14.29 5.45
C LYS A 275 -19.72 -15.08 6.43
N GLY A 276 -19.18 -14.39 7.43
CA GLY A 276 -18.48 -15.00 8.54
C GLY A 276 -18.55 -14.15 9.81
N HIS A 277 -18.39 -14.78 10.96
CA HIS A 277 -18.29 -14.10 12.25
C HIS A 277 -17.24 -14.77 13.12
N TRP A 278 -16.51 -13.98 13.91
CA TRP A 278 -15.44 -14.45 14.79
C TRP A 278 -15.46 -13.67 16.11
N PRO A 279 -15.20 -14.33 17.25
CA PRO A 279 -14.96 -13.62 18.50
C PRO A 279 -13.69 -12.78 18.40
N LEU A 280 -13.62 -11.67 19.15
CA LEU A 280 -12.44 -10.81 19.24
C LEU A 280 -11.29 -11.46 20.05
N ASP A 281 -11.58 -12.50 20.82
CA ASP A 281 -10.57 -13.14 21.65
C ASP A 281 -9.52 -13.87 20.78
N PRO A 282 -8.21 -13.66 21.03
CA PRO A 282 -7.17 -14.37 20.31
C PRO A 282 -7.28 -15.87 20.63
N ALA A 283 -7.48 -16.68 19.58
CA ALA A 283 -7.52 -18.13 19.67
C ALA A 283 -6.17 -18.74 20.09
#